data_AF-A0A2G2CYC1-F1
#
_entry.id   AF-A0A2G2CYC1-F1
#
_cell.length_a   1.000
_cell.length_b   1.000
_cell.length_c   1.000
_cell.angle_alpha   90.00
_cell.angle_beta   90.00
_cell.angle_gamma   90.00
#
_symmetry.space_group_name_H-M   'P 1'
#
loop_
_entity.id
_entity.type
_entity.pdbx_description
1 polymer ?
#
loop_
_entity_poly.entity_id
_entity_poly.type
_entity_poly.pdbx_seq_one_letter_code
_entity_poly.pdbx_strand_id
1 'polypeptide(L)'
;MLNKTLKTALILVIGVAFSSCDNNQSVTKVYAEKLCDCMSEIGLDKSINAADLNDRRKMRKMERTAERMLPECTLATLKKIEADLDEMNKAEKKEYTKAFLKNVIDTECSDVILQNVPFDMIGLLVREVEREVGYSERLMNEQQVEELSESVIED
;
A
#
# COMPACT_ATOMS: atom_id res chain seq x y z
N MET A 1 -47.34 -23.34 -26.47
CA MET A 1 -47.43 -21.88 -26.28
C MET A 1 -46.46 -21.50 -25.16
N LEU A 2 -45.28 -20.95 -25.51
CA LEU A 2 -44.34 -20.37 -24.55
C LEU A 2 -44.12 -18.93 -25.03
N ASN A 3 -44.55 -17.98 -24.20
CA ASN A 3 -44.92 -16.63 -24.61
C ASN A 3 -43.70 -15.82 -25.09
N LYS A 4 -43.78 -15.23 -26.30
CA LYS A 4 -42.69 -14.44 -26.92
C LYS A 4 -42.25 -13.25 -26.08
N THR A 5 -43.09 -12.80 -25.15
CA THR A 5 -42.83 -11.73 -24.18
C THR A 5 -41.87 -12.13 -23.05
N LEU A 6 -41.69 -13.43 -22.79
CA LEU A 6 -40.78 -13.91 -21.74
C LEU A 6 -39.31 -13.96 -22.21
N LYS A 7 -39.07 -14.06 -23.52
CA LYS A 7 -37.72 -14.03 -24.10
C LYS A 7 -37.13 -12.62 -24.15
N THR A 8 -37.97 -11.59 -24.31
CA THR A 8 -37.51 -10.19 -24.28
C THR A 8 -37.24 -9.68 -22.86
N ALA A 9 -37.87 -10.27 -21.84
CA ALA A 9 -37.59 -9.93 -20.45
C ALA A 9 -36.24 -10.49 -19.95
N LEU A 10 -35.75 -11.59 -20.53
CA LEU A 10 -34.48 -12.22 -20.11
C LEU A 10 -33.24 -11.51 -20.69
N ILE A 11 -33.39 -10.65 -21.70
CA ILE A 11 -32.27 -9.89 -22.30
C ILE A 11 -32.05 -8.54 -21.58
N LEU A 12 -33.01 -8.08 -20.77
CA LEU A 12 -32.94 -6.83 -20.01
C LEU A 12 -32.32 -6.98 -18.59
N VAL A 13 -31.87 -8.19 -18.24
CA VAL A 13 -31.22 -8.49 -16.93
C VAL A 13 -29.81 -9.07 -17.13
N ILE A 14 -29.20 -8.86 -18.31
CA ILE A 14 -27.74 -8.88 -18.41
C ILE A 14 -27.28 -7.50 -17.94
N GLY A 15 -26.86 -7.51 -16.68
CA GLY A 15 -26.46 -6.39 -15.86
C GLY A 15 -25.88 -5.20 -16.62
N VAL A 16 -26.60 -4.09 -16.54
CA VAL A 16 -25.99 -2.79 -16.29
C VAL A 16 -25.33 -2.87 -14.91
N ALA A 17 -24.22 -3.58 -14.83
CA ALA A 17 -23.36 -3.67 -13.66
C ALA A 17 -21.96 -3.26 -14.11
N PHE A 18 -21.67 -1.98 -13.90
CA PHE A 18 -20.33 -1.38 -13.86
C PHE A 18 -19.43 -1.62 -15.07
N SER A 19 -19.76 -1.00 -16.21
CA SER A 19 -18.71 -0.45 -17.06
C SER A 19 -18.24 0.89 -16.48
N SER A 20 -17.80 0.92 -15.21
CA SER A 20 -17.01 2.03 -14.71
C SER A 20 -15.56 1.77 -15.12
N CYS A 21 -15.20 2.30 -16.28
CA CYS A 21 -13.84 2.59 -16.75
C CYS A 21 -12.71 1.63 -16.31
N ASP A 22 -12.44 0.65 -17.17
CA ASP A 22 -11.17 -0.10 -17.24
C ASP A 22 -9.94 0.82 -17.45
N ASN A 23 -10.16 2.10 -17.76
CA ASN A 23 -9.10 3.10 -17.91
C ASN A 23 -8.27 3.28 -16.63
N ASN A 24 -8.89 3.24 -15.44
CA ASN A 24 -8.16 3.49 -14.19
C ASN A 24 -7.18 2.35 -13.86
N GLN A 25 -7.53 1.11 -14.21
CA GLN A 25 -6.63 -0.02 -14.06
C GLN A 25 -5.39 0.14 -14.94
N SER A 26 -5.56 0.65 -16.17
CA SER A 26 -4.45 0.90 -17.08
C SER A 26 -3.52 2.03 -16.61
N VAL A 27 -4.07 3.15 -16.09
CA VAL A 27 -3.28 4.30 -15.64
C VAL A 27 -2.52 3.97 -14.35
N THR A 28 -3.20 3.38 -13.37
CA THR A 28 -2.58 3.02 -12.09
C THR A 28 -1.48 1.97 -12.26
N LYS A 29 -1.61 1.07 -13.26
CA LYS A 29 -0.55 0.12 -13.63
C LYS A 29 0.71 0.83 -14.14
N VAL A 30 0.56 1.80 -15.05
CA VAL A 30 1.69 2.60 -15.55
C VAL A 30 2.41 3.33 -14.42
N TYR A 31 1.68 3.84 -13.43
CA TYR A 31 2.29 4.51 -12.28
C TYR A 31 3.00 3.54 -11.34
N ALA A 32 2.41 2.37 -11.09
CA ALA A 32 3.06 1.31 -10.32
C ALA A 32 4.37 0.86 -10.99
N GLU A 33 4.36 0.61 -12.30
CA GLU A 33 5.55 0.24 -13.08
C GLU A 33 6.64 1.31 -13.00
N LYS A 34 6.30 2.60 -13.17
CA LYS A 34 7.27 3.70 -13.03
C LYS A 34 7.90 3.79 -11.64
N LEU A 35 7.11 3.57 -10.59
CA LEU A 35 7.66 3.54 -9.23
C LEU A 35 8.56 2.33 -9.04
N CYS A 36 8.24 1.18 -9.63
CA CYS A 36 9.11 0.02 -9.63
C CYS A 36 10.41 0.28 -10.41
N ASP A 37 10.36 0.96 -11.56
CA ASP A 37 11.57 1.34 -12.30
C ASP A 37 12.51 2.18 -11.41
N CYS A 38 11.97 3.16 -10.66
CA CYS A 38 12.74 3.93 -9.68
C CYS A 38 13.39 3.04 -8.61
N MET A 39 12.68 2.01 -8.14
CA MET A 39 13.20 1.08 -7.14
C MET A 39 14.28 0.16 -7.74
N SER A 40 14.13 -0.23 -8.99
CA SER A 40 15.14 -1.01 -9.72
C SER A 40 16.44 -0.20 -9.89
N GLU A 41 16.34 1.09 -10.22
CA GLU A 41 17.52 1.97 -10.38
C GLU A 41 18.33 2.16 -9.09
N ILE A 42 17.72 2.01 -7.92
CA ILE A 42 18.42 2.07 -6.63
C ILE A 42 19.01 0.72 -6.20
N GLY A 43 18.81 -0.33 -7.00
CA GLY A 43 19.35 -1.67 -6.79
C GLY A 43 18.36 -2.70 -6.24
N LEU A 44 17.05 -2.41 -6.22
CA LEU A 44 16.00 -3.39 -5.92
C LEU A 44 15.49 -4.09 -7.18
N ASP A 45 16.42 -4.58 -8.00
CA ASP A 45 16.13 -5.34 -9.21
C ASP A 45 16.37 -6.84 -9.00
N LYS A 46 16.11 -7.66 -10.02
CA LYS A 46 16.22 -9.13 -9.98
C LYS A 46 17.62 -9.67 -9.61
N SER A 47 18.65 -8.84 -9.63
CA SER A 47 20.01 -9.23 -9.23
C SER A 47 20.24 -9.21 -7.72
N ILE A 48 19.37 -8.54 -6.94
CA ILE A 48 19.50 -8.49 -5.48
C ILE A 48 19.15 -9.85 -4.86
N ASN A 49 19.91 -10.23 -3.84
CA ASN A 49 19.67 -11.44 -3.06
C ASN A 49 19.76 -11.16 -1.55
N ALA A 50 19.36 -12.14 -0.73
CA ALA A 50 19.44 -12.02 0.73
C ALA A 50 20.84 -11.72 1.28
N ALA A 51 21.93 -12.18 0.62
CA ALA A 51 23.28 -11.86 1.07
C ALA A 51 23.62 -10.38 0.84
N ASP A 52 23.12 -9.79 -0.24
CA ASP A 52 23.29 -8.36 -0.54
C ASP A 52 22.53 -7.48 0.45
N LEU A 53 21.32 -7.89 0.84
CA LEU A 53 20.52 -7.23 1.87
C LEU A 53 21.17 -7.30 3.26
N ASN A 54 21.96 -8.35 3.54
CA ASN A 54 22.72 -8.50 4.77
C ASN A 54 24.10 -7.82 4.73
N ASP A 55 24.58 -7.40 3.55
CA ASP A 55 25.83 -6.65 3.41
C ASP A 55 25.61 -5.16 3.73
N ARG A 56 26.10 -4.74 4.90
CA ARG A 56 26.04 -3.34 5.35
C ARG A 56 26.64 -2.34 4.36
N ARG A 57 27.66 -2.70 3.58
CA ARG A 57 28.26 -1.78 2.60
C ARG A 57 27.34 -1.60 1.40
N LYS A 58 26.70 -2.67 0.93
CA LYS A 58 25.73 -2.62 -0.18
C LYS A 58 24.48 -1.86 0.24
N MET A 59 23.94 -2.15 1.42
CA MET A 59 22.78 -1.42 1.96
C MET A 59 23.05 0.09 2.10
N ARG A 60 24.20 0.49 2.67
CA ARG A 60 24.59 1.92 2.75
C ARG A 60 24.81 2.58 1.38
N LYS A 61 25.14 1.80 0.35
CA LYS A 61 25.27 2.32 -1.02
C LYS A 61 23.89 2.49 -1.65
N MET A 62 22.98 1.54 -1.42
CA MET A 62 21.58 1.63 -1.84
C MET A 62 20.89 2.81 -1.17
N GLU A 63 21.00 2.98 0.15
CA GLU A 63 20.45 4.13 0.89
C GLU A 63 20.91 5.45 0.30
N ARG A 64 22.22 5.64 0.09
CA ARG A 64 22.75 6.88 -0.52
C ARG A 64 22.29 7.09 -1.96
N THR A 65 22.11 6.01 -2.71
CA THR A 65 21.57 6.07 -4.07
C THR A 65 20.10 6.48 -4.02
N ALA A 66 19.33 5.90 -3.09
CA ALA A 66 17.93 6.17 -2.87
C ALA A 66 17.69 7.61 -2.43
N GLU A 67 18.44 8.12 -1.45
CA GLU A 67 18.38 9.53 -0.98
C GLU A 67 18.57 10.52 -2.13
N ARG A 68 19.45 10.18 -3.10
CA ARG A 68 19.73 11.03 -4.26
C ARG A 68 18.69 10.88 -5.36
N MET A 69 18.22 9.67 -5.65
CA MET A 69 17.43 9.37 -6.86
C MET A 69 15.93 9.30 -6.61
N LEU A 70 15.49 8.74 -5.49
CA LEU A 70 14.06 8.53 -5.23
C LEU A 70 13.25 9.83 -5.22
N PRO A 71 13.70 10.94 -4.61
CA PRO A 71 12.90 12.16 -4.59
C PRO A 71 12.55 12.64 -6.00
N GLU A 72 13.52 12.75 -6.89
CA GLU A 72 13.27 13.19 -8.27
C GLU A 72 12.52 12.14 -9.09
N CYS A 73 12.90 10.87 -8.96
CA CYS A 73 12.32 9.78 -9.74
C CYS A 73 10.83 9.56 -9.44
N THR A 74 10.45 9.61 -8.16
CA THR A 74 9.07 9.34 -7.72
C THR A 74 8.16 10.57 -7.79
N LEU A 75 8.69 11.79 -7.60
CA LEU A 75 7.88 13.00 -7.46
C LEU A 75 6.98 13.26 -8.66
N ALA A 76 7.48 13.05 -9.88
CA ALA A 76 6.70 13.26 -11.10
C ALA A 76 5.50 12.31 -11.20
N THR A 77 5.64 11.08 -10.70
CA THR A 77 4.56 10.08 -10.66
C THR A 77 3.59 10.37 -9.53
N LEU A 78 4.10 10.73 -8.34
CA LEU A 78 3.26 11.07 -7.19
C LEU A 78 2.39 12.31 -7.44
N LYS A 79 2.92 13.35 -8.10
CA LYS A 79 2.12 14.52 -8.51
C LYS A 79 0.99 14.18 -9.48
N LYS A 80 1.18 13.18 -10.35
CA LYS A 80 0.13 12.73 -11.26
C LYS A 80 -0.95 11.94 -10.53
N ILE A 81 -0.55 11.09 -9.59
CA ILE A 81 -1.48 10.39 -8.70
C ILE A 81 -2.30 11.40 -7.88
N GLU A 82 -1.65 12.42 -7.33
CA GLU A 82 -2.33 13.51 -6.60
C GLU A 82 -3.34 14.24 -7.49
N ALA A 83 -2.94 14.62 -8.71
CA ALA A 83 -3.83 15.29 -9.67
C ALA A 83 -5.03 14.40 -10.06
N ASP A 84 -4.81 13.11 -10.35
CA ASP A 84 -5.89 12.16 -10.63
C ASP A 84 -6.87 12.08 -9.46
N LEU A 85 -6.36 12.00 -8.22
CA LEU A 85 -7.19 11.91 -7.03
C LEU A 85 -7.99 13.20 -6.81
N ASP A 86 -7.44 14.38 -7.03
CA ASP A 86 -8.12 15.64 -6.74
C ASP A 86 -9.42 15.84 -7.52
N GLU A 87 -9.51 15.27 -8.71
CA GLU A 87 -10.71 15.32 -9.56
C GLU A 87 -11.79 14.30 -9.15
N MET A 88 -11.46 13.36 -8.26
CA MET A 88 -12.31 12.22 -7.89
C MET A 88 -13.11 12.44 -6.61
N ASN A 89 -14.31 11.85 -6.57
CA ASN A 89 -15.10 11.76 -5.35
C ASN A 89 -14.55 10.67 -4.40
N LYS A 90 -15.07 10.60 -3.16
CA LYS A 90 -14.58 9.66 -2.13
C LYS A 90 -14.65 8.18 -2.56
N ALA A 91 -15.69 7.77 -3.29
CA ALA A 91 -15.83 6.39 -3.74
C ALA A 91 -14.85 6.07 -4.86
N GLU A 92 -14.64 7.00 -5.79
CA GLU A 92 -13.66 6.88 -6.87
C GLU A 92 -12.23 6.84 -6.33
N LYS A 93 -11.88 7.73 -5.38
CA LYS A 93 -10.59 7.72 -4.68
C LYS A 93 -10.31 6.35 -4.06
N LYS A 94 -11.30 5.76 -3.38
CA LYS A 94 -11.18 4.43 -2.77
C LYS A 94 -10.87 3.35 -3.80
N GLU A 95 -11.59 3.30 -4.91
CA GLU A 95 -11.38 2.29 -5.94
C GLU A 95 -10.08 2.51 -6.72
N TYR A 96 -9.71 3.77 -7.00
CA TYR A 96 -8.41 4.14 -7.58
C TYR A 96 -7.26 3.69 -6.68
N THR A 97 -7.29 4.02 -5.39
CA THR A 97 -6.23 3.64 -4.44
C THR A 97 -6.11 2.13 -4.31
N LYS A 98 -7.22 1.39 -4.27
CA LYS A 98 -7.19 -0.08 -4.27
C LYS A 98 -6.51 -0.63 -5.54
N ALA A 99 -6.91 -0.13 -6.71
CA ALA A 99 -6.34 -0.57 -7.98
C ALA A 99 -4.84 -0.26 -8.05
N PHE A 100 -4.44 0.94 -7.62
CA PHE A 100 -3.04 1.34 -7.53
C PHE A 100 -2.22 0.45 -6.60
N LEU A 101 -2.69 0.20 -5.37
CA LEU A 101 -1.99 -0.68 -4.43
C LEU A 101 -1.87 -2.11 -4.97
N LYS A 102 -2.94 -2.63 -5.59
CA LYS A 102 -2.89 -3.94 -6.24
C LYS A 102 -1.82 -3.96 -7.33
N ASN A 103 -1.80 -2.95 -8.19
CA ASN A 103 -0.83 -2.85 -9.28
C ASN A 103 0.61 -2.72 -8.75
N VAL A 104 0.84 -2.02 -7.64
CA VAL A 104 2.14 -1.96 -6.96
C VAL A 104 2.58 -3.37 -6.50
N ILE A 105 1.67 -4.12 -5.86
CA ILE A 105 1.94 -5.50 -5.43
C ILE A 105 2.23 -6.41 -6.62
N ASP A 106 1.56 -6.20 -7.75
CA ASP A 106 1.75 -6.98 -8.98
C ASP A 106 3.03 -6.60 -9.76
N THR A 107 3.83 -5.63 -9.30
CA THR A 107 5.10 -5.27 -9.96
C THR A 107 6.23 -6.24 -9.64
N GLU A 108 7.22 -6.33 -10.55
CA GLU A 108 8.41 -7.16 -10.36
C GLU A 108 9.23 -6.76 -9.11
N CYS A 109 9.20 -5.49 -8.72
CA CYS A 109 9.88 -5.01 -7.51
C CYS A 109 9.28 -5.62 -6.24
N SER A 110 7.95 -5.77 -6.21
CA SER A 110 7.26 -6.44 -5.10
C SER A 110 7.64 -7.92 -5.04
N ASP A 111 7.75 -8.61 -6.19
CA ASP A 111 8.25 -9.99 -6.23
C ASP A 111 9.69 -10.10 -5.70
N VAL A 112 10.58 -9.21 -6.14
CA VAL A 112 11.97 -9.17 -5.66
C VAL A 112 12.04 -8.93 -4.15
N ILE A 113 11.25 -8.00 -3.63
CA ILE A 113 11.18 -7.72 -2.19
C ILE A 113 10.65 -8.95 -1.45
N LEU A 114 9.54 -9.54 -1.89
CA LEU A 114 8.90 -10.67 -1.21
C LEU A 114 9.73 -11.97 -1.29
N GLN A 115 10.58 -12.12 -2.32
CA GLN A 115 11.50 -13.26 -2.44
C GLN A 115 12.73 -13.13 -1.55
N ASN A 116 13.19 -11.91 -1.26
CA ASN A 116 14.46 -11.66 -0.60
C ASN A 116 14.34 -11.12 0.83
N VAL A 117 13.20 -10.49 1.16
CA VAL A 117 12.89 -10.10 2.53
C VAL A 117 12.32 -11.32 3.26
N PRO A 118 13.00 -11.81 4.30
CA PRO A 118 12.54 -12.97 5.04
C PRO A 118 11.15 -12.68 5.65
N PHE A 119 10.17 -13.58 5.46
CA PHE A 119 8.82 -13.42 6.03
C PHE A 119 8.82 -13.38 7.58
N ASP A 120 9.90 -13.83 8.20
CA ASP A 120 10.24 -13.67 9.62
C ASP A 120 10.43 -12.20 10.06
N MET A 121 10.55 -11.26 9.11
CA MET A 121 10.38 -9.82 9.36
C MET A 121 8.95 -9.45 9.79
N ILE A 122 7.93 -10.26 9.46
CA ILE A 122 6.58 -10.13 10.05
C ILE A 122 6.68 -10.31 11.57
N GLY A 123 7.56 -11.20 12.05
CA GLY A 123 7.82 -11.35 13.49
C GLY A 123 8.48 -10.12 14.12
N LEU A 124 9.17 -9.28 13.35
CA LEU A 124 9.65 -7.98 13.82
C LEU A 124 8.53 -6.93 13.84
N LEU A 125 7.66 -6.90 12.83
CA LEU A 125 6.45 -6.07 12.83
C LEU A 125 5.51 -6.42 13.98
N VAL A 126 5.27 -7.71 14.23
CA VAL A 126 4.48 -8.19 15.37
C VAL A 126 5.08 -7.71 16.68
N ARG A 127 6.40 -7.84 16.87
CA ARG A 127 7.08 -7.36 18.08
C ARG A 127 7.01 -5.84 18.26
N GLU A 128 7.02 -5.07 17.18
CA GLU A 128 6.84 -3.62 17.24
C GLU A 128 5.40 -3.26 17.63
N VAL A 129 4.42 -3.90 16.99
CA VAL A 129 3.00 -3.71 17.32
C VAL A 129 2.71 -4.13 18.77
N GLU A 130 3.24 -5.26 19.23
CA GLU A 130 3.15 -5.69 20.63
C GLU A 130 3.79 -4.68 21.58
N ARG A 131 4.91 -4.06 21.20
CA ARG A 131 5.55 -3.00 21.98
C ARG A 131 4.68 -1.76 22.06
N GLU A 132 4.08 -1.32 20.96
CA GLU A 132 3.19 -0.15 20.92
C GLU A 132 1.89 -0.39 21.69
N VAL A 133 1.28 -1.57 21.53
CA VAL A 133 0.09 -1.98 22.30
C VAL A 133 0.42 -2.03 23.79
N GLY A 134 1.53 -2.69 24.17
CA GLY A 134 1.96 -2.75 25.56
C GLY A 134 2.32 -1.39 26.16
N TYR A 135 2.84 -0.45 25.36
CA TYR A 135 3.09 0.93 25.78
C TYR A 135 1.77 1.70 25.99
N SER A 136 0.82 1.54 25.07
CA SER A 136 -0.52 2.12 25.18
C SER A 136 -1.29 1.60 26.40
N GLU A 137 -1.23 0.30 26.70
CA GLU A 137 -1.87 -0.27 27.89
C GLU A 137 -1.27 0.24 29.20
N ARG A 138 0.06 0.45 29.24
CA ARG A 138 0.73 1.02 30.41
C ARG A 138 0.33 2.47 30.64
N LEU A 139 0.29 3.29 29.59
CA LEU A 139 -0.18 4.67 29.66
C LEU A 139 -1.63 4.76 30.15
N MET A 140 -2.52 3.91 29.64
CA MET A 140 -3.91 3.86 30.07
C MET A 140 -4.06 3.46 31.55
N ASN A 141 -3.23 2.52 32.02
CA ASN A 141 -3.21 2.12 33.43
C ASN A 141 -2.60 3.20 34.34
N GLU A 142 -1.54 3.88 33.90
CA GLU A 142 -0.92 4.98 34.65
C GLU A 142 -1.87 6.19 34.76
N GLN A 143 -2.59 6.54 33.68
CA GLN A 143 -3.62 7.58 33.71
C GLN A 143 -4.80 7.23 34.61
N GLN A 144 -5.25 5.97 34.61
CA GLN A 144 -6.30 5.53 35.54
C GLN A 144 -5.85 5.59 37.00
N VAL A 145 -4.58 5.26 37.29
CA VAL A 145 -4.03 5.36 38.65
C VAL A 145 -3.87 6.82 39.08
N GLU A 146 -3.52 7.73 38.16
CA GLU A 146 -3.44 9.18 38.43
C GLU A 146 -4.84 9.78 38.69
N GLU A 147 -5.85 9.48 37.85
CA GLU A 147 -7.26 9.88 38.09
C GLU A 147 -7.83 9.31 39.40
N LEU A 148 -7.49 8.06 39.75
CA LEU A 148 -7.87 7.45 41.02
C LEU A 148 -7.16 8.07 42.22
N SER A 149 -5.98 8.66 42.03
CA SER A 149 -5.23 9.34 43.10
C SER A 149 -5.72 10.76 43.35
N GLU A 150 -6.17 11.48 42.33
CA GLU A 150 -6.74 12.82 42.46
C GLU A 150 -8.15 12.78 43.09
N SER A 151 -8.97 11.79 42.75
CA SER A 151 -10.32 11.60 43.33
C SER A 151 -10.34 11.18 44.80
N VAL A 152 -9.22 10.69 45.35
CA VAL A 152 -9.10 10.29 46.77
C VAL A 152 -8.60 11.45 47.66
N ILE A 153 -8.10 12.55 47.08
CA ILE A 153 -7.60 13.71 47.83
C ILE A 153 -8.70 14.78 48.04
N GLU A 154 -9.83 14.69 47.32
CA GLU A 154 -10.96 15.64 47.44
C GLU A 154 -12.11 15.18 48.35
N ASP A 155 -12.02 14.00 48.99
CA ASP A 155 -12.95 13.49 50.02
C ASP A 155 -12.37 13.55 51.45
#